data_AF-A0A6A5V3Z9-F1
#
_entry.id   AF-A0A6A5V3Z9-F1
#
_cell.length_a   1.000
_cell.length_b   1.000
_cell.length_c   1.000
_cell.angle_alpha   90.00
_cell.angle_beta   90.00
_cell.angle_gamma   90.00
#
_symmetry.space_group_name_H-M   'P 1'
#
loop_
_entity.id
_entity.type
_entity.pdbx_description
1 polymer ?
#
loop_
_entity_poly.entity_id
_entity_poly.type
_entity_poly.pdbx_seq_one_letter_code
_entity_poly.pdbx_strand_id
1 'polypeptide(L)'
;GVRLLIHLGRSPDLNPTEGCWLILKEKAKRRLHKPCEGETPWDRTTKHLKDILRQIWDEISINEIRELIEEMPDRCQRLIETGGEKIRSQRW
;
A
#
# COMPACT_ATOMS: atom_id res chain seq x y z
N GLY A 1 -7.19 14.80 22.27
CA GLY A 1 -7.69 13.42 22.09
C GLY A 1 -7.68 13.06 20.62
N VAL A 2 -7.54 11.79 20.27
CA VAL A 2 -7.56 11.30 18.87
C VAL A 2 -9.00 11.14 18.41
N ARG A 3 -9.31 11.60 17.18
CA ARG A 3 -10.62 11.38 16.56
C ARG A 3 -10.61 10.07 15.78
N LEU A 4 -11.65 9.26 15.95
CA LEU A 4 -11.81 8.01 15.21
C LEU A 4 -12.59 8.26 13.92
N LEU A 5 -12.17 7.60 12.84
CA LEU A 5 -12.91 7.54 11.59
C LEU A 5 -13.85 6.32 11.62
N ILE A 6 -15.07 6.49 11.10
CA ILE A 6 -15.98 5.36 10.89
C ILE A 6 -15.45 4.56 9.71
N HIS A 7 -15.26 3.26 9.91
CA HIS A 7 -14.85 2.34 8.85
C HIS A 7 -15.84 1.18 8.76
N LEU A 8 -16.32 0.91 7.55
CA LEU A 8 -17.30 -0.13 7.29
C LEU A 8 -16.62 -1.51 7.27
N GLY A 9 -17.33 -2.54 7.72
CA GLY A 9 -16.84 -3.91 7.65
C GLY A 9 -16.68 -4.38 6.20
N ARG A 10 -15.60 -5.11 5.90
CA ARG A 10 -15.31 -5.66 4.57
C ARG A 10 -15.07 -4.61 3.46
N SER A 11 -14.62 -3.42 3.82
CA SER A 11 -14.32 -2.33 2.87
C SER A 11 -12.82 -2.00 2.78
N PRO A 12 -11.94 -2.95 2.40
CA PRO A 12 -10.51 -2.67 2.24
C PRO A 12 -10.24 -1.63 1.14
N ASP A 13 -11.12 -1.55 0.16
CA ASP A 13 -11.12 -0.52 -0.89
C ASP A 13 -11.37 0.89 -0.35
N LEU A 14 -11.86 1.04 0.89
CA LEU A 14 -11.96 2.31 1.61
C LEU A 14 -10.92 2.49 2.73
N ASN A 15 -9.78 1.80 2.63
CA ASN A 15 -8.66 1.96 3.55
C ASN A 15 -7.37 2.27 2.78
N PRO A 16 -6.85 3.51 2.81
CA PRO A 16 -5.67 3.89 2.02
C PRO A 16 -4.41 3.10 2.42
N THR A 17 -4.39 2.48 3.60
CA THR A 17 -3.30 1.58 4.03
C THR A 17 -3.15 0.38 3.09
N GLU A 18 -4.23 -0.10 2.48
CA GLU A 18 -4.17 -1.20 1.50
C GLU A 18 -3.38 -0.79 0.24
N GLY A 19 -3.47 0.48 -0.17
CA GLY A 19 -2.63 1.04 -1.21
C GLY A 19 -1.15 1.03 -0.83
N CYS A 20 -0.82 1.42 0.42
CA CYS A 20 0.55 1.33 0.93
C CYS A 20 1.08 -0.11 0.92
N TRP A 21 0.25 -1.08 1.33
CA TRP A 21 0.61 -2.50 1.28
C TRP A 21 0.86 -2.99 -0.14
N LEU A 22 0.07 -2.53 -1.12
CA LEU A 22 0.27 -2.89 -2.52
C LEU A 22 1.62 -2.38 -3.05
N ILE A 23 1.96 -1.12 -2.78
CA ILE A 23 3.25 -0.53 -3.17
C ILE A 23 4.41 -1.30 -2.53
N LEU A 24 4.34 -1.54 -1.21
CA LEU A 24 5.37 -2.28 -0.48
C LEU A 24 5.54 -3.70 -1.04
N LYS A 25 4.43 -4.39 -1.30
CA LYS A 25 4.43 -5.75 -1.83
C LYS A 25 5.06 -5.84 -3.22
N GLU A 26 4.72 -4.93 -4.13
CA GLU A 26 5.28 -4.95 -5.49
C GLU A 26 6.78 -4.63 -5.48
N LYS A 27 7.21 -3.61 -4.73
CA LYS A 27 8.64 -3.28 -4.57
C LYS A 27 9.42 -4.43 -3.91
N ALA A 28 8.85 -5.09 -2.91
CA ALA A 28 9.44 -6.26 -2.25
C ALA A 28 9.53 -7.46 -3.18
N LYS A 29 8.47 -7.76 -3.94
CA LYS A 29 8.46 -8.85 -4.91
C LYS A 29 9.58 -8.68 -5.95
N ARG A 30 9.82 -7.45 -6.42
CA ARG A 30 10.98 -7.15 -7.27
C ARG A 30 12.29 -7.41 -6.51
N ARG A 31 12.48 -6.80 -5.34
CA ARG A 31 13.72 -6.88 -4.55
C ARG A 31 14.15 -8.30 -4.21
N LEU A 32 13.17 -9.17 -3.97
CA LEU A 32 13.37 -10.56 -3.57
C LEU A 32 13.66 -11.49 -4.75
N HIS A 33 13.04 -11.26 -5.92
CA HIS A 33 13.16 -12.17 -7.07
C HIS A 33 14.13 -11.68 -8.14
N LYS A 34 14.35 -10.37 -8.26
CA LYS A 34 15.14 -9.71 -9.31
C LYS A 34 15.92 -8.53 -8.71
N PRO A 35 16.94 -8.79 -7.89
CA PRO A 35 17.76 -7.73 -7.32
C PRO A 35 18.46 -6.94 -8.43
N CYS A 36 18.55 -5.63 -8.26
CA CYS A 36 19.30 -4.73 -9.14
C CYS A 36 20.81 -4.85 -8.87
N GLU A 37 21.62 -4.31 -9.78
CA GLU A 37 23.07 -4.19 -9.55
C GLU A 37 23.34 -3.41 -8.25
N GLY A 38 24.22 -3.95 -7.40
CA GLY A 38 24.52 -3.39 -6.08
C GLY A 38 23.59 -3.85 -4.94
N GLU A 39 22.47 -4.50 -5.22
CA GLU A 39 21.61 -5.09 -4.19
C GLU A 39 22.07 -6.50 -3.80
N THR A 40 22.17 -6.78 -2.51
CA THR A 40 22.47 -8.13 -2.00
C THR A 40 21.27 -9.06 -2.17
N PRO A 41 21.40 -10.26 -2.77
CA PRO A 41 20.31 -11.23 -2.82
C PRO A 41 19.80 -11.57 -1.42
N TRP A 42 18.49 -11.80 -1.28
CA TRP A 42 17.91 -12.20 -0.01
C TRP A 42 18.48 -13.55 0.45
N ASP A 43 19.00 -13.59 1.67
CA ASP A 43 19.68 -14.75 2.26
C ASP A 43 18.71 -15.81 2.85
N ARG A 44 17.40 -15.66 2.60
CA ARG A 44 16.31 -16.51 3.11
C ARG A 44 16.09 -16.45 4.62
N THR A 45 16.73 -15.51 5.33
CA THR A 45 16.47 -15.27 6.75
C THR A 45 15.36 -14.26 6.95
N THR A 46 14.63 -14.41 8.05
CA THR A 46 13.63 -13.41 8.48
C THR A 46 14.26 -12.07 8.83
N LYS A 47 15.52 -12.05 9.30
CA LYS A 47 16.24 -10.83 9.62
C LYS A 47 16.46 -10.00 8.35
N HIS A 48 17.06 -10.58 7.33
CA HIS A 48 17.31 -9.88 6.07
C HIS A 48 16.00 -9.50 5.36
N LEU A 49 14.95 -10.33 5.45
CA LEU A 49 13.63 -9.94 4.93
C LEU A 49 13.09 -8.69 5.63
N LYS A 50 13.21 -8.59 6.96
CA LYS A 50 12.80 -7.38 7.69
C LYS A 50 13.60 -6.16 7.28
N ASP A 51 14.91 -6.32 7.09
CA ASP A 51 15.79 -5.21 6.69
C ASP A 51 15.44 -4.73 5.27
N ILE A 52 15.18 -5.65 4.34
CA ILE A 52 14.67 -5.34 2.99
C ILE A 52 13.34 -4.59 3.06
N LEU A 53 12.37 -5.07 3.85
CA LEU A 53 11.06 -4.44 3.94
C LEU A 53 11.13 -3.03 4.55
N ARG A 54 12.02 -2.81 5.52
CA ARG A 54 12.27 -1.48 6.10
C ARG A 54 12.87 -0.52 5.07
N GLN A 55 13.91 -0.98 4.36
CA GLN A 55 14.52 -0.17 3.31
C GLN A 55 13.48 0.26 2.26
N ILE A 56 12.65 -0.68 1.80
CA ILE A 56 11.60 -0.38 0.82
C ILE A 56 10.57 0.58 1.40
N TRP A 57 10.18 0.42 2.67
CA TRP A 57 9.26 1.34 3.33
C TRP A 57 9.82 2.77 3.38
N ASP A 58 11.11 2.91 3.69
CA ASP A 58 11.80 4.20 3.71
C ASP A 58 11.94 4.84 2.31
N GLU A 59 11.92 4.02 1.25
CA GLU A 59 11.89 4.47 -0.15
C GLU A 59 10.50 4.92 -0.62
N ILE A 60 9.41 4.56 0.08
CA ILE A 60 8.06 5.04 -0.27
C ILE A 60 7.97 6.50 0.13
N SER A 61 7.80 7.37 -0.87
CA SER A 61 7.75 8.80 -0.65
C SER A 61 6.46 9.21 0.08
N ILE A 62 6.54 10.29 0.85
CA ILE A 62 5.35 10.88 1.48
C ILE A 62 4.31 11.32 0.43
N ASN A 63 4.74 11.64 -0.80
CA ASN A 63 3.83 12.03 -1.87
C ASN A 63 3.04 10.82 -2.40
N GLU A 64 3.66 9.65 -2.58
CA GLU A 64 2.94 8.41 -2.89
C GLU A 64 1.86 8.12 -1.84
N ILE A 65 2.17 8.31 -0.55
CA ILE A 65 1.19 8.12 0.54
C ILE A 65 0.07 9.17 0.49
N ARG A 66 0.40 10.44 0.24
CA ARG A 66 -0.59 11.52 0.13
C ARG A 66 -1.55 11.29 -1.02
N GLU A 67 -1.06 10.83 -2.17
CA GLU A 67 -1.90 10.53 -3.34
C GLU A 67 -2.94 9.44 -3.05
N LEU A 68 -2.61 8.44 -2.22
CA LEU A 68 -3.57 7.41 -1.78
C LEU A 68 -4.66 8.00 -0.86
N ILE A 69 -4.28 8.93 0.02
CA ILE A 69 -5.21 9.61 0.93
C ILE A 69 -6.12 10.57 0.15
N GLU A 70 -5.55 11.31 -0.80
CA GLU A 70 -6.28 12.28 -1.64
C GLU A 70 -7.31 11.60 -2.57
N GLU A 71 -7.14 10.32 -2.88
CA GLU A 71 -8.10 9.53 -3.67
C GLU A 71 -9.33 9.10 -2.85
N MET A 72 -9.25 9.10 -1.51
CA MET A 72 -10.31 8.55 -0.66
C MET A 72 -11.69 9.21 -0.84
N PRO A 73 -11.82 10.55 -1.00
CA PRO A 73 -13.11 11.16 -1.28
C PRO A 73 -13.76 10.65 -2.58
N ASP A 74 -12.97 10.49 -3.65
CA ASP A 74 -13.45 9.94 -4.93
C ASP A 74 -13.91 8.49 -4.77
N ARG A 75 -13.16 7.67 -4.02
CA ARG A 75 -13.57 6.30 -3.70
C ARG A 75 -14.88 6.25 -2.94
N CYS A 76 -15.04 7.06 -1.89
CA CYS A 76 -16.31 7.12 -1.16
C CYS A 76 -17.47 7.52 -2.08
N GLN A 77 -17.25 8.47 -2.99
CA GLN A 77 -18.26 8.90 -3.96
C GLN A 77 -18.63 7.77 -4.92
N ARG A 78 -17.63 7.07 -5.48
CA ARG A 78 -17.86 5.91 -6.35
C ARG A 78 -18.61 4.79 -5.65
N LEU A 79 -18.39 4.57 -4.35
CA LEU A 79 -19.11 3.52 -3.59
C LEU A 79 -20.61 3.80 -3.57
N ILE A 80 -20.97 5.08 -3.41
CA ILE A 80 -22.36 5.52 -3.40
C ILE A 80 -22.97 5.30 -4.79
N GLU A 81 -22.26 5.70 -5.84
CA GLU A 81 -22.71 5.58 -7.23
C GLU A 81 -22.88 4.11 -7.67
N THR A 82 -22.04 3.22 -7.16
CA THR A 82 -22.09 1.79 -7.47
C THR A 82 -23.03 1.01 -6.55
N GLY A 83 -23.71 1.67 -5.61
CA GLY A 83 -24.61 1.00 -4.67
C GLY A 83 -23.91 0.04 -3.71
N GLY A 84 -22.63 0.26 -3.41
CA GLY A 84 -21.84 -0.56 -2.50
C GLY A 84 -20.97 -1.64 -3.17
N GLU A 85 -20.92 -1.69 -4.50
CA GLU A 85 -20.02 -2.60 -5.21
C GLU A 85 -18.55 -2.23 -5.04
N LYS A 86 -17.69 -3.24 -5.11
CA LYS A 86 -16.25 -3.12 -4.91
C LYS A 86 -15.61 -2.10 -5.86
N ILE A 87 -14.77 -1.23 -5.29
CA ILE A 87 -14.04 -0.22 -6.05
C ILE A 87 -12.63 -0.71 -6.37
N ARG A 88 -12.18 -0.38 -7.58
CA ARG A 88 -10.78 -0.49 -7.98
C ARG A 88 -10.36 0.76 -8.74
N SER A 89 -9.12 1.18 -8.53
CA SER A 89 -8.50 2.28 -9.26
C SER A 89 -7.30 1.78 -10.06
N GLN A 90 -6.70 2.67 -10.85
CA GLN A 90 -5.41 2.39 -11.47
C GLN A 90 -4.26 2.35 -10.44
N ARG A 91 -4.46 2.97 -9.27
CA ARG A 91 -3.43 3.08 -8.22
C ARG A 91 -3.41 1.86 -7.30
N TRP A 92 -4.59 1.34 -6.93
CA TRP A 92 -4.78 0.18 -6.05
C TRP A 92 -6.22 -0.36 -6.09
#